data_AF-A0AAV5FXA6-F1
#
_entry.id   AF-A0AAV5FXA6-F1
#
_cell.length_a   1.000
_cell.length_b   1.000
_cell.length_c   1.000
_cell.angle_alpha   90.00
_cell.angle_beta   90.00
_cell.angle_gamma   90.00
#
_symmetry.space_group_name_H-M   'P 1'
#
loop_
_entity.id
_entity.type
_entity.pdbx_description
1 polymer ?
#
loop_
_entity_poly.entity_id
_entity_poly.type
_entity_poly.pdbx_seq_one_letter_code
_entity_poly.pdbx_strand_id
1 'polypeptide(L)'
;MASSTNFLLTTLALFAFQVIASDPSPLQDFCVADKDSNGENPPHTHPRATEILTVLEGTLYVGFVTSNTDNKLFSKMLNKGDVFVFPEGLVHFQFNPCPDKPAVAIAALSSQNPGVITIANAVFGSKPPISDDVLAKAFQVEKMTIDWLQAQFWGDNHN
;
A
#
# COMPACT_ATOMS: atom_id res chain seq x y z
N MET A 1 -2.19 54.65 2.34
CA MET A 1 -1.78 53.89 1.15
C MET A 1 -0.75 52.87 1.59
N ALA A 2 -1.17 51.63 1.87
CA ALA A 2 -0.23 50.56 2.18
C ALA A 2 0.56 50.23 0.92
N SER A 3 1.89 50.25 1.01
CA SER A 3 2.80 50.01 -0.11
C SER A 3 2.52 48.63 -0.71
N SER A 4 2.28 48.57 -2.02
CA SER A 4 1.98 47.35 -2.78
C SER A 4 3.04 46.25 -2.61
N THR A 5 4.27 46.63 -2.24
CA THR A 5 5.36 45.71 -1.88
C THR A 5 5.08 44.88 -0.63
N ASN A 6 4.39 45.42 0.38
CA ASN A 6 4.10 44.68 1.62
C ASN A 6 2.98 43.65 1.44
N PHE A 7 2.10 43.86 0.44
CA PHE A 7 1.03 42.91 0.11
C PHE A 7 1.58 41.69 -0.65
N LEU A 8 2.56 41.89 -1.53
CA LEU A 8 3.19 40.81 -2.31
C LEU A 8 4.03 39.87 -1.42
N LEU A 9 4.79 40.44 -0.48
CA LEU A 9 5.60 39.69 0.48
C LEU A 9 4.75 38.87 1.47
N THR A 10 3.58 39.38 1.87
CA THR A 10 2.66 38.63 2.74
C THR A 10 1.94 37.50 2.00
N THR A 11 1.59 37.69 0.72
CA THR A 11 1.01 36.59 -0.09
C THR A 11 2.00 35.46 -0.37
N LEU A 12 3.29 35.76 -0.60
CA LEU A 12 4.32 34.74 -0.84
C LEU A 12 4.63 33.91 0.42
N ALA A 13 4.55 34.53 1.61
CA ALA A 13 4.71 33.84 2.89
C ALA A 13 3.53 32.92 3.26
N LEU A 14 2.31 33.17 2.75
CA LEU A 14 1.17 32.27 2.97
C LEU A 14 1.25 30.95 2.17
N PHE A 15 2.00 30.91 1.06
CA PHE A 15 2.23 29.66 0.32
C PHE A 15 3.34 28.78 0.92
N ALA A 16 4.14 29.32 1.85
CA ALA A 16 5.26 28.60 2.45
C ALA A 16 4.86 27.61 3.57
N PHE A 17 3.58 27.55 3.95
CA PHE A 17 3.06 26.62 4.96
C PHE A 17 2.23 25.47 4.35
N GLN A 18 2.60 25.01 3.16
CA GLN A 18 2.26 23.62 2.83
C GLN A 18 3.13 22.76 3.76
N VAL A 19 2.54 22.28 4.86
CA VAL A 19 3.12 21.22 5.67
C VAL A 19 3.29 20.02 4.73
N ILE A 20 4.47 19.90 4.12
CA ILE A 20 4.81 18.73 3.32
C ILE A 20 5.15 17.62 4.32
N ALA A 21 4.13 17.06 4.96
CA ALA A 21 4.24 15.78 5.63
C ALA A 21 4.36 14.71 4.53
N SER A 22 5.52 14.69 3.86
CA SER A 22 5.85 13.63 2.91
C SER A 22 6.38 12.46 3.72
N ASP A 23 5.63 11.36 3.75
CA ASP A 23 6.13 10.07 4.23
C ASP A 23 7.17 9.55 3.22
N PRO A 24 8.48 9.55 3.55
CA PRO A 24 9.50 9.04 2.66
C PRO A 24 9.48 7.51 2.74
N SER A 25 8.61 6.87 1.96
CA SER A 25 8.68 5.42 1.77
C SER A 25 9.82 5.07 0.80
N PRO A 26 10.60 4.01 1.05
CA PRO A 26 11.58 3.52 0.07
C PRO A 26 10.89 3.25 -1.28
N LEU A 27 11.51 3.65 -2.38
CA LEU A 27 11.07 3.27 -3.72
C LEU A 27 11.16 1.75 -3.85
N GLN A 28 10.02 1.08 -3.97
CA GLN A 28 9.94 -0.36 -4.22
C GLN A 28 9.79 -0.56 -5.73
N ASP A 29 10.87 -0.34 -6.47
CA ASP A 29 10.88 -0.45 -7.94
C ASP A 29 11.18 -1.90 -8.42
N PHE A 30 11.42 -2.85 -7.50
CA PHE A 30 11.78 -4.22 -7.85
C PHE A 30 11.22 -5.25 -6.87
N CYS A 31 10.18 -5.98 -7.30
CA CYS A 31 9.64 -7.12 -6.57
C CYS A 31 10.18 -8.45 -7.15
N VAL A 32 11.30 -8.96 -6.61
CA VAL A 32 11.64 -10.39 -6.81
C VAL A 32 10.78 -11.17 -5.83
N ALA A 33 9.91 -12.07 -6.29
CA ALA A 33 9.18 -12.89 -5.34
C ALA A 33 10.18 -13.84 -4.65
N ASP A 34 10.16 -13.79 -3.32
CA ASP A 34 10.98 -14.63 -2.46
C ASP A 34 10.55 -16.10 -2.56
N LYS A 35 11.51 -16.99 -2.38
CA LYS A 35 11.46 -18.44 -2.57
C LYS A 35 11.01 -19.19 -1.31
N ASP A 36 11.01 -18.54 -0.14
CA ASP A 36 10.82 -19.20 1.16
C ASP A 36 9.65 -18.67 2.00
N SER A 37 8.70 -17.95 1.41
CA SER A 37 7.36 -17.75 1.99
C SER A 37 6.34 -17.98 0.90
N ASN A 38 5.09 -18.29 1.25
CA ASN A 38 3.98 -18.34 0.29
C ASN A 38 3.84 -16.95 -0.39
N GLY A 39 4.65 -16.69 -1.42
CA GLY A 39 5.09 -15.36 -1.85
C GLY A 39 3.95 -14.37 -2.03
N GLU A 40 3.64 -13.66 -0.95
CA GLU A 40 2.53 -12.72 -0.87
C GLU A 40 3.11 -11.33 -0.71
N ASN A 41 2.73 -10.44 -1.63
CA ASN A 41 2.72 -9.03 -1.35
C ASN A 41 1.30 -8.68 -0.87
N PRO A 42 1.11 -8.48 0.45
CA PRO A 42 -0.20 -8.41 1.08
C PRO A 42 -0.99 -7.20 0.58
N PRO A 43 -2.31 -7.11 0.86
CA PRO A 43 -3.11 -5.96 0.50
C PRO A 43 -2.46 -4.63 0.88
N HIS A 44 -2.18 -3.81 -0.12
CA HIS A 44 -1.54 -2.50 0.02
C HIS A 44 -2.07 -1.51 -1.02
N THR A 45 -1.68 -0.24 -0.88
CA THR A 45 -1.98 0.79 -1.87
C THR A 45 -0.84 1.79 -2.03
N HIS A 46 -0.79 2.42 -3.19
CA HIS A 46 0.09 3.53 -3.51
C HIS A 46 -0.74 4.82 -3.52
N PRO A 47 -0.63 5.68 -2.48
CA PRO A 47 -1.47 6.87 -2.38
C PRO A 47 -1.12 7.96 -3.42
N ARG A 48 -0.01 7.80 -4.16
CA ARG A 48 0.52 8.83 -5.07
C ARG A 48 0.98 8.25 -6.43
N ALA A 49 0.57 7.04 -6.79
CA ALA A 49 0.95 6.43 -8.06
C ALA A 49 0.00 5.32 -8.53
N THR A 50 -0.16 5.23 -9.84
CA THR A 50 -0.59 3.99 -10.52
C THR A 50 0.62 3.07 -10.65
N GLU A 51 0.42 1.76 -10.47
CA GLU A 51 1.42 0.73 -10.70
C GLU A 51 1.09 -0.05 -11.99
N ILE A 52 2.12 -0.34 -12.79
CA ILE A 52 2.07 -1.35 -13.86
C ILE A 52 3.03 -2.48 -13.52
N LEU A 53 2.54 -3.72 -13.55
CA LEU A 53 3.31 -4.92 -13.22
C LEU A 53 3.41 -5.84 -14.42
N THR A 54 4.62 -6.30 -14.73
CA THR A 54 4.90 -7.28 -15.79
C THR A 54 5.54 -8.52 -15.19
N VAL A 55 5.00 -9.71 -15.47
CA VAL A 55 5.58 -10.98 -15.00
C VAL A 55 6.75 -11.38 -15.90
N LEU A 56 7.92 -11.56 -15.30
CA LEU A 56 9.15 -11.99 -15.97
C LEU A 56 9.34 -13.52 -15.88
N GLU A 57 8.87 -14.14 -14.80
CA GLU A 57 8.95 -15.58 -14.55
C GLU A 57 7.80 -16.06 -13.65
N GLY A 58 7.39 -17.31 -13.81
CA GLY A 58 6.35 -17.94 -12.99
C GLY A 58 4.94 -17.45 -13.26
N THR A 59 4.10 -17.55 -12.24
CA THR A 59 2.68 -17.20 -12.24
C THR A 59 2.35 -16.39 -11.00
N LEU A 60 1.55 -15.32 -11.15
CA LEU A 60 1.06 -14.51 -10.03
C LEU A 60 -0.47 -14.41 -10.09
N TYR A 61 -1.13 -14.68 -8.97
CA TYR A 61 -2.50 -14.27 -8.74
C TYR A 61 -2.50 -12.82 -8.24
N VAL A 62 -3.07 -11.91 -9.01
CA VAL A 62 -3.12 -10.49 -8.65
C VAL A 62 -4.55 -9.99 -8.65
N GLY A 63 -4.80 -8.89 -7.93
CA GLY A 63 -6.05 -8.16 -8.07
C GLY A 63 -6.08 -6.84 -7.31
N PHE A 64 -7.05 -6.00 -7.67
CA PHE A 64 -7.40 -4.79 -6.94
C PHE A 64 -8.90 -4.73 -6.64
N VAL A 65 -9.25 -3.99 -5.61
CA VAL A 65 -10.64 -3.75 -5.20
C VAL A 65 -11.01 -2.31 -5.54
N THR A 66 -12.14 -2.13 -6.23
CA THR A 66 -12.69 -0.80 -6.53
C THR A 66 -13.19 -0.08 -5.28
N SER A 67 -13.30 1.24 -5.36
CA SER A 67 -13.81 2.06 -4.27
C SER A 67 -15.29 1.78 -3.97
N ASN A 68 -15.75 2.33 -2.85
CA ASN A 68 -17.15 2.26 -2.44
C ASN A 68 -18.11 2.84 -3.50
N THR A 69 -19.32 2.31 -3.63
CA THR A 69 -19.96 1.27 -2.79
C THR A 69 -19.76 -0.16 -3.27
N ASP A 70 -19.27 -0.36 -4.48
CA ASP A 70 -19.26 -1.68 -5.12
C ASP A 70 -18.25 -2.64 -4.50
N ASN A 71 -17.09 -2.13 -4.05
CA ASN A 71 -16.01 -2.95 -3.47
C ASN A 71 -15.69 -4.18 -4.34
N LYS A 72 -15.77 -4.02 -5.66
CA LYS A 72 -15.65 -5.12 -6.62
C LYS A 72 -14.18 -5.47 -6.81
N LEU A 73 -13.88 -6.77 -6.68
CA LEU A 73 -12.58 -7.36 -7.02
C LEU A 73 -12.43 -7.51 -8.53
N PHE A 74 -11.33 -6.98 -9.06
CA PHE A 74 -10.80 -7.30 -10.39
C PHE A 74 -9.52 -8.10 -10.18
N SER A 75 -9.53 -9.37 -10.59
CA SER A 75 -8.38 -10.25 -10.41
C SER A 75 -8.07 -11.07 -11.65
N LYS A 76 -6.83 -11.53 -11.75
CA LYS A 76 -6.36 -12.39 -12.85
C LYS A 76 -5.16 -13.22 -12.40
N MET A 77 -5.06 -14.43 -12.96
CA MET A 77 -3.81 -15.19 -12.98
C MET A 77 -2.94 -14.68 -14.13
N LEU A 78 -1.80 -14.09 -13.80
CA LEU A 78 -0.80 -13.62 -14.74
C LEU A 78 0.29 -14.68 -14.92
N ASN A 79 0.70 -14.91 -16.16
CA ASN A 79 1.86 -15.74 -16.50
C ASN A 79 2.98 -14.86 -17.08
N LYS A 80 4.18 -15.43 -17.22
CA LYS A 80 5.29 -14.76 -17.91
C LYS A 80 4.86 -14.02 -19.18
N GLY A 81 5.18 -12.73 -19.24
CA GLY A 81 4.85 -11.81 -20.33
C GLY A 81 3.51 -11.07 -20.15
N ASP A 82 2.65 -11.52 -19.25
CA ASP A 82 1.41 -10.79 -18.93
C ASP A 82 1.72 -9.50 -18.15
N VAL A 83 0.85 -8.51 -18.38
CA VAL A 83 0.90 -7.19 -17.76
C VAL A 83 -0.42 -6.91 -17.07
N PHE A 84 -0.37 -6.21 -15.94
CA PHE A 84 -1.54 -5.77 -15.19
C PHE A 84 -1.32 -4.36 -14.62
N VAL A 85 -2.38 -3.56 -14.54
CA VAL A 85 -2.34 -2.18 -14.06
C VAL A 85 -3.18 -2.07 -12.80
N PHE A 86 -2.60 -1.53 -11.75
CA PHE A 86 -3.26 -1.21 -10.49
C PHE A 86 -3.49 0.31 -10.42
N PRO A 87 -4.74 0.79 -10.47
CA PRO A 87 -5.04 2.21 -10.39
C PRO A 87 -4.59 2.83 -9.07
N GLU A 88 -4.16 4.10 -9.13
CA GLU A 88 -3.72 4.89 -7.98
C GLU A 88 -4.73 4.85 -6.82
N GLY A 89 -4.21 4.65 -5.60
CA GLY A 89 -5.00 4.69 -4.37
C GLY A 89 -5.93 3.50 -4.14
N LEU A 90 -6.02 2.53 -5.06
CA LEU A 90 -6.81 1.31 -4.84
C LEU A 90 -6.02 0.26 -4.07
N VAL A 91 -6.73 -0.48 -3.22
CA VAL A 91 -6.16 -1.63 -2.49
C VAL A 91 -5.95 -2.77 -3.47
N HIS A 92 -4.73 -3.30 -3.53
CA HIS A 92 -4.37 -4.40 -4.40
C HIS A 92 -3.35 -5.33 -3.74
N PHE A 93 -3.13 -6.50 -4.35
CA PHE A 93 -2.26 -7.55 -3.82
C PHE A 93 -1.64 -8.36 -4.96
N GLN A 94 -0.56 -9.06 -4.63
CA GLN A 94 0.01 -10.11 -5.48
C GLN A 94 0.30 -11.36 -4.65
N PHE A 95 -0.01 -12.52 -5.18
CA PHE A 95 0.18 -13.80 -4.50
C PHE A 95 0.74 -14.83 -5.47
N ASN A 96 1.80 -15.53 -5.07
CA ASN A 96 2.33 -16.67 -5.80
C ASN A 96 1.57 -17.94 -5.39
N PRO A 97 0.71 -18.52 -6.24
CA PRO A 97 -0.05 -19.73 -5.90
C PRO A 97 0.79 -21.01 -5.98
N CYS A 98 2.03 -20.95 -6.44
CA CYS A 98 2.91 -22.10 -6.62
C CYS A 98 3.98 -22.14 -5.51
N PRO A 99 3.78 -22.91 -4.44
CA PRO A 99 4.70 -22.90 -3.28
C PRO A 99 6.12 -23.37 -3.63
N ASP A 100 6.26 -24.28 -4.60
CA ASP A 100 7.57 -24.85 -4.97
C ASP A 100 8.24 -24.15 -6.16
N LYS A 101 7.68 -23.03 -6.66
CA LYS A 101 8.20 -22.32 -7.84
C LYS A 101 8.26 -20.82 -7.61
N PRO A 102 9.41 -20.17 -7.86
CA PRO A 102 9.49 -18.72 -7.77
C PRO A 102 8.65 -18.06 -8.86
N ALA A 103 8.21 -16.84 -8.56
CA ALA A 103 7.66 -15.91 -9.53
C ALA A 103 8.53 -14.65 -9.52
N VAL A 104 8.69 -13.99 -10.66
CA VAL A 104 9.46 -12.74 -10.74
C VAL A 104 8.63 -11.76 -11.54
N ALA A 105 8.48 -10.54 -11.03
CA ALA A 105 7.81 -9.47 -11.72
C ALA A 105 8.62 -8.17 -11.60
N ILE A 106 8.38 -7.26 -12.54
CA ILE A 106 8.86 -5.89 -12.44
C ILE A 106 7.66 -4.96 -12.39
N ALA A 107 7.68 -4.05 -11.43
CA ALA A 107 6.68 -3.01 -11.26
C ALA A 107 7.29 -1.66 -11.63
N ALA A 108 6.51 -0.80 -12.28
CA ALA A 108 6.86 0.59 -12.50
C ALA A 108 5.72 1.47 -11.99
N LEU A 109 6.07 2.57 -11.33
CA LEU A 109 5.11 3.47 -10.70
C LEU A 109 5.13 4.84 -11.39
N SER A 110 3.96 5.47 -11.49
CA SER A 110 3.80 6.76 -12.17
C SER A 110 4.29 7.97 -11.35
N SER A 111 5.05 7.75 -10.27
CA SER A 111 5.56 8.79 -9.38
C SER A 111 6.93 8.40 -8.82
N GLN A 112 7.82 9.38 -8.70
CA GLN A 112 9.11 9.26 -8.02
C GLN A 112 9.01 9.06 -6.50
N ASN A 113 7.82 9.28 -5.94
CA ASN A 113 7.53 9.04 -4.53
C ASN A 113 6.09 8.49 -4.41
N PRO A 114 5.86 7.22 -4.76
CA PRO A 114 4.53 6.63 -4.80
C PRO A 114 3.93 6.46 -3.40
N GLY A 115 4.78 6.21 -2.40
CA GLY A 115 4.38 5.76 -1.07
C GLY A 115 3.84 4.33 -1.10
N VAL A 116 3.89 3.63 0.03
CA VAL A 116 3.27 2.30 0.16
C VAL A 116 2.55 2.23 1.49
N ILE A 117 1.26 1.88 1.46
CA ILE A 117 0.45 1.65 2.65
C ILE A 117 0.02 0.19 2.65
N THR A 118 0.74 -0.67 3.37
CA THR A 118 0.27 -2.04 3.65
C THR A 118 -0.88 -1.97 4.64
N ILE A 119 -2.05 -2.47 4.25
CA ILE A 119 -3.31 -2.26 4.99
C ILE A 119 -3.22 -2.84 6.39
N ALA A 120 -2.74 -4.08 6.54
CA ALA A 120 -2.60 -4.71 7.85
C ALA A 120 -1.68 -3.93 8.79
N ASN A 121 -0.53 -3.46 8.30
CA ASN A 121 0.39 -2.64 9.09
C ASN A 121 -0.21 -1.31 9.50
N ALA A 122 -0.87 -0.62 8.58
CA ALA A 122 -1.45 0.68 8.86
C ALA A 122 -2.59 0.58 9.88
N VAL A 123 -3.40 -0.48 9.80
CA VAL A 123 -4.59 -0.64 10.65
C VAL A 123 -4.24 -1.23 12.02
N PHE A 124 -3.39 -2.25 12.07
CA PHE A 124 -3.16 -3.03 13.29
C PHE A 124 -1.71 -2.94 13.82
N GLY A 125 -0.76 -2.51 12.99
CA GLY A 125 0.66 -2.38 13.34
C GLY A 125 1.14 -0.93 13.57
N SER A 126 0.22 0.05 13.59
CA SER A 126 0.56 1.47 13.75
C SER A 126 1.23 1.74 15.10
N LYS A 127 2.10 2.76 15.14
CA LYS A 127 2.74 3.22 16.37
C LYS A 127 2.51 4.73 16.53
N PRO A 128 1.71 5.18 17.52
CA PRO A 128 0.96 4.37 18.50
C PRO A 128 -0.17 3.53 17.85
N PRO A 129 -0.63 2.45 18.52
CA PRO A 129 -1.72 1.61 18.00
C PRO A 129 -3.04 2.40 17.93
N ILE A 130 -3.85 2.10 16.91
CA ILE A 130 -5.25 2.55 16.89
C ILE A 130 -5.98 1.86 18.05
N SER A 131 -6.86 2.61 18.74
CA SER A 131 -7.65 2.06 19.84
C SER A 131 -8.44 0.82 19.42
N ASP A 132 -8.38 -0.20 20.26
CA ASP A 132 -9.17 -1.43 20.17
C ASP A 132 -10.68 -1.15 20.10
N ASP A 133 -11.19 -0.15 20.81
CA ASP A 133 -12.59 0.30 20.71
C ASP A 133 -12.96 0.74 19.29
N VAL A 134 -12.08 1.52 18.64
CA VAL A 134 -12.30 2.03 17.28
C VAL A 134 -12.31 0.87 16.29
N LEU A 135 -11.31 -0.01 16.36
CA LEU A 135 -11.18 -1.13 15.44
C LEU A 135 -12.26 -2.19 15.68
N ALA A 136 -12.59 -2.53 16.93
CA ALA A 136 -13.64 -3.49 17.25
C ALA A 136 -14.99 -3.02 16.69
N LYS A 137 -15.28 -1.72 16.80
CA LYS A 137 -16.49 -1.13 16.21
C LYS A 137 -16.45 -1.12 14.68
N ALA A 138 -15.31 -0.79 14.07
CA ALA A 138 -15.17 -0.72 12.62
C ALA A 138 -15.26 -2.10 11.95
N PHE A 139 -14.60 -3.11 12.53
CA PHE A 139 -14.57 -4.48 12.04
C PHE A 139 -15.75 -5.34 12.54
N GLN A 140 -16.56 -4.83 13.47
CA GLN A 140 -17.72 -5.52 14.05
C GLN A 140 -17.35 -6.84 14.74
N VAL A 141 -16.24 -6.82 15.47
CA VAL A 141 -15.70 -7.98 16.21
C VAL A 141 -15.49 -7.63 17.68
N GLU A 142 -15.16 -8.63 18.49
CA GLU A 142 -14.77 -8.42 19.89
C GLU A 142 -13.39 -7.77 20.00
N LYS A 143 -13.17 -7.00 21.08
CA LYS A 143 -11.87 -6.40 21.38
C LYS A 143 -10.74 -7.42 21.41
N MET A 144 -10.99 -8.60 21.98
CA MET A 144 -10.00 -9.67 22.06
C MET A 144 -9.52 -10.14 20.67
N THR A 145 -10.37 -10.06 19.64
CA THR A 145 -9.95 -10.32 18.25
C THR A 145 -9.02 -9.24 17.74
N ILE A 146 -9.29 -7.97 18.05
CA ILE A 146 -8.41 -6.86 17.69
C ILE A 146 -7.07 -6.95 18.42
N ASP A 147 -7.09 -7.22 19.72
CA ASP A 147 -5.87 -7.39 20.52
C ASP A 147 -5.00 -8.51 19.93
N TRP A 148 -5.63 -9.63 19.55
CA TRP A 148 -4.94 -10.72 18.88
C TRP A 148 -4.32 -10.29 17.54
N LEU A 149 -5.07 -9.57 16.70
CA LEU A 149 -4.58 -9.05 15.41
C LEU A 149 -3.39 -8.09 15.62
N GLN A 150 -3.50 -7.13 16.53
CA GLN A 150 -2.44 -6.17 16.86
C GLN A 150 -1.17 -6.86 17.41
N ALA A 151 -1.32 -8.04 18.03
CA ALA A 151 -0.19 -8.84 18.52
C ALA A 151 0.53 -9.65 17.41
N GLN A 152 -0.02 -9.77 16.19
CA GLN A 152 0.60 -10.58 15.13
C GLN A 152 1.78 -9.89 14.42
N PHE A 153 2.06 -8.60 14.68
CA PHE A 153 2.98 -7.82 13.85
C PHE A 153 4.47 -8.02 14.15
N TRP A 154 5.13 -8.68 13.19
CA TRP A 154 6.52 -8.59 12.69
C TRP A 154 7.74 -8.55 13.62
N GLY A 155 7.59 -8.60 14.95
CA GLY A 155 8.72 -8.70 15.90
C GLY A 155 9.04 -10.12 16.39
N ASP A 156 8.03 -10.96 16.63
CA ASP A 156 8.21 -12.09 17.57
C ASP A 156 7.68 -13.46 17.10
N ASN A 157 6.98 -13.57 15.96
CA ASN A 157 6.18 -14.77 15.65
C ASN A 157 6.62 -15.57 14.40
N HIS A 158 7.81 -15.31 13.85
CA HIS A 158 8.37 -16.06 12.71
C HIS A 158 9.79 -16.59 13.00
N ASN A 159 9.92 -17.40 14.06
CA ASN A 159 11.03 -18.35 14.25
C ASN A 159 10.61 -19.75 13.81
#